data_AF-A0A7X7J2I8-F1
#
_entry.id   AF-A0A7X7J2I8-F1
#
_cell.length_a   1.000
_cell.length_b   1.000
_cell.length_c   1.000
_cell.angle_alpha   90.00
_cell.angle_beta   90.00
_cell.angle_gamma   90.00
#
_symmetry.space_group_name_H-M   'P 1'
#
loop_
_entity.id
_entity.type
_entity.pdbx_description
1 polymer ?
#
loop_
_entity_poly.entity_id
_entity_poly.type
_entity_poly.pdbx_seq_one_letter_code
_entity_poly.pdbx_strand_id
1 'polypeptide(L)'
;ILEPITVQGVGVNGRGVLINTVAGTAIVNNLVLADDATFGGSTRLEIRGTPSLGDYTLTVEHTGIGTPGGGYNAVRFVGAGSWLDHTLKDANVVQGTLAFHNAYLGQTDGTITVTHKEGAADVTTLQLMKTIDYNIATHLYKSLEFTGGRLYNYRGPYTLHGSVTLNDMVTEIFVNADGGYGTNLIITDAVTGDGGITKTGTGIVAFLGDNSYTGTTTVSAGNLQYGATDQNTGSPGSGDFVLNGGNLRFVTDQAFTLGEVSGTTGTINYGLASGILLPNLAVTVGSNSYDVVTNVYKGAVILAADTGLGSTVGATTIYGGDAHNGRVVLTNDITVGETFSLTARYDPYLYAPHIVNESGSNTLAGNLTLVTGGTHATLQSDAGLLTVAGNITGTIGGKYLNLQGEGDAVVTGSILRHSDPANLLHVHKLGTGTWTLAGAANTYNGNTVVGGGTLALGADAVISDSPLIDVKTDATFDVSAVTGGFTLAGTQTLMGNGTVVGNVALAGTLGVQFDSDADTIDLLT
;
A
#
# COMPACT_ATOMS: atom_id res chain seq x y z
N ILE A 1 53.08 -9.57 18.55
CA ILE A 1 51.77 -9.69 19.24
C ILE A 1 51.57 -8.35 19.91
N LEU A 2 50.57 -7.56 19.49
CA LEU A 2 50.22 -6.32 20.19
C LEU A 2 49.54 -6.72 21.51
N GLU A 3 49.97 -6.11 22.61
CA GLU A 3 49.41 -6.38 23.94
C GLU A 3 47.91 -6.05 23.98
N PRO A 4 47.08 -6.88 24.64
CA PRO A 4 45.66 -6.62 24.76
C PRO A 4 45.42 -5.38 25.63
N ILE A 5 44.48 -4.53 25.20
CA ILE A 5 44.00 -3.41 26.01
C ILE A 5 42.80 -3.92 26.79
N THR A 6 42.98 -4.15 28.09
CA THR A 6 41.90 -4.64 28.97
C THR A 6 41.25 -3.49 29.71
N VAL A 7 39.93 -3.34 29.62
CA VAL A 7 39.17 -2.25 30.25
C VAL A 7 37.91 -2.76 30.93
N GLN A 8 37.44 -2.02 31.95
CA GLN A 8 36.20 -2.27 32.68
C GLN A 8 35.77 -1.01 33.44
N GLY A 9 34.48 -0.85 33.67
CA GLY A 9 33.86 0.23 34.43
C GLY A 9 33.36 1.40 33.58
N VAL A 10 32.79 2.41 34.25
CA VAL A 10 32.13 3.57 33.61
C VAL A 10 33.06 4.77 33.39
N GLY A 11 34.27 4.72 33.94
CA GLY A 11 35.24 5.82 33.86
C GLY A 11 34.87 7.00 34.76
N VAL A 12 35.61 8.10 34.64
CA VAL A 12 35.40 9.28 35.50
C VAL A 12 34.14 10.02 35.06
N ASN A 13 33.23 10.27 36.01
CA ASN A 13 31.93 10.92 35.77
C ASN A 13 31.03 10.20 34.76
N GLY A 14 31.19 8.88 34.60
CA GLY A 14 30.41 8.08 33.64
C GLY A 14 30.79 8.27 32.17
N ARG A 15 31.79 9.11 31.86
CA ARG A 15 32.13 9.50 30.48
C ARG A 15 32.90 8.45 29.68
N GLY A 16 33.12 7.28 30.27
CA GLY A 16 33.77 6.14 29.66
C GLY A 16 35.20 5.89 30.14
N VAL A 17 35.57 4.61 30.18
CA VAL A 17 36.93 4.12 30.46
C VAL A 17 37.83 4.19 29.25
N LEU A 18 37.23 4.27 28.06
CA LEU A 18 37.91 4.45 26.80
C LEU A 18 37.24 5.63 26.08
N ILE A 19 37.98 6.73 25.98
CA ILE A 19 37.48 7.98 25.41
C ILE A 19 38.39 8.47 24.30
N ASN A 20 37.78 9.00 23.23
CA ASN A 20 38.50 9.82 22.28
C ASN A 20 38.04 11.27 22.39
N THR A 21 38.94 12.16 22.79
CA THR A 21 38.68 13.60 22.95
C THR A 21 39.51 14.47 22.02
N VAL A 22 40.39 13.86 21.22
CA VAL A 22 41.27 14.56 20.28
C VAL A 22 40.75 14.46 18.86
N ALA A 23 41.06 15.44 18.03
CA ALA A 23 40.64 15.46 16.63
C ALA A 23 41.13 14.21 15.88
N GLY A 24 40.25 13.61 15.08
CA GLY A 24 40.55 12.44 14.27
C GLY A 24 39.96 11.15 14.83
N THR A 25 40.44 10.02 14.31
CA THR A 25 39.98 8.67 14.68
C THR A 25 41.02 7.99 15.55
N ALA A 26 40.63 7.62 16.76
CA ALA A 26 41.42 6.73 17.59
C ALA A 26 41.13 5.28 17.20
N ILE A 27 42.17 4.48 16.97
CA ILE A 27 42.05 3.06 16.61
C ILE A 27 42.54 2.22 17.79
N VAL A 28 41.70 1.29 18.22
CA VAL A 28 41.97 0.35 19.30
C VAL A 28 41.94 -1.05 18.72
N ASN A 29 43.09 -1.72 18.75
CA ASN A 29 43.23 -3.13 18.35
C ASN A 29 43.34 -4.00 19.61
N ASN A 30 42.90 -5.26 19.54
CA ASN A 30 43.02 -6.25 20.60
C ASN A 30 42.39 -5.79 21.94
N LEU A 31 41.20 -5.19 21.86
CA LEU A 31 40.42 -4.79 23.03
C LEU A 31 39.86 -6.02 23.76
N VAL A 32 39.94 -6.03 25.09
CA VAL A 32 39.33 -7.03 25.97
C VAL A 32 38.48 -6.34 27.02
N LEU A 33 37.22 -6.74 27.18
CA LEU A 33 36.42 -6.36 28.35
C LEU A 33 36.64 -7.37 29.48
N ALA A 34 36.88 -6.85 30.68
CA ALA A 34 36.98 -7.65 31.91
C ALA A 34 35.73 -7.55 32.81
N ASP A 35 34.87 -6.56 32.55
CA ASP A 35 33.54 -6.35 33.12
C ASP A 35 32.78 -5.39 32.18
N ASP A 36 31.54 -5.03 32.54
CA ASP A 36 30.78 -3.95 31.90
C ASP A 36 31.62 -2.69 31.75
N ALA A 37 31.53 -2.03 30.58
CA ALA A 37 32.34 -0.87 30.28
C ALA A 37 31.57 0.22 29.53
N THR A 38 31.86 1.48 29.86
CA THR A 38 31.37 2.63 29.08
C THR A 38 32.46 3.17 28.17
N PHE A 39 32.17 3.39 26.89
CA PHE A 39 33.03 4.07 25.94
C PHE A 39 32.38 5.38 25.49
N GLY A 40 33.21 6.38 25.15
CA GLY A 40 32.68 7.69 24.81
C GLY A 40 33.72 8.68 24.30
N GLY A 41 33.50 9.94 24.66
CA GLY A 41 34.33 11.08 24.26
C GLY A 41 33.61 12.03 23.28
N SER A 42 34.38 12.85 22.58
CA SER A 42 33.92 13.89 21.67
C SER A 42 34.34 13.67 20.21
N THR A 43 35.02 12.56 19.94
CA THR A 43 35.42 12.14 18.59
C THR A 43 35.31 10.62 18.39
N ARG A 44 35.55 10.12 17.17
CA ARG A 44 35.33 8.72 16.77
C ARG A 44 36.36 7.76 17.38
N LEU A 45 35.88 6.67 17.97
CA LEU A 45 36.65 5.53 18.44
C LEU A 45 36.37 4.32 17.52
N GLU A 46 37.42 3.76 16.91
CA GLU A 46 37.32 2.55 16.08
C GLU A 46 37.94 1.35 16.78
N ILE A 47 37.15 0.28 16.89
CA ILE A 47 37.56 -1.02 17.41
C ILE A 47 37.82 -1.92 16.20
N ARG A 48 39.05 -2.41 16.11
CA ARG A 48 39.57 -3.23 15.01
C ARG A 48 40.28 -4.47 15.55
N GLY A 49 40.68 -5.37 14.66
CA GLY A 49 41.29 -6.65 15.05
C GLY A 49 40.22 -7.62 15.54
N THR A 50 40.51 -8.48 16.52
CA THR A 50 39.53 -9.44 17.09
C THR A 50 39.30 -9.10 18.56
N PRO A 51 38.37 -8.18 18.88
CA PRO A 51 38.09 -7.81 20.26
C PRO A 51 37.36 -8.95 20.99
N SER A 52 37.67 -9.12 22.28
CA SER A 52 37.01 -10.08 23.16
C SER A 52 36.15 -9.32 24.17
N LEU A 53 34.84 -9.31 23.94
CA LEU A 53 33.90 -8.50 24.72
C LEU A 53 33.09 -9.32 25.74
N GLY A 54 33.18 -10.65 25.66
CA GLY A 54 32.50 -11.59 26.56
C GLY A 54 30.99 -11.35 26.71
N ASP A 55 30.48 -11.74 27.86
CA ASP A 55 29.07 -11.61 28.24
C ASP A 55 28.76 -10.27 28.93
N TYR A 56 29.59 -9.26 28.65
CA TYR A 56 29.51 -7.95 29.27
C TYR A 56 28.71 -6.96 28.43
N THR A 57 28.23 -5.91 29.10
CA THR A 57 27.53 -4.80 28.49
C THR A 57 28.49 -3.69 28.11
N LEU A 58 28.45 -3.29 26.83
CA LEU A 58 29.10 -2.09 26.35
C LEU A 58 28.13 -0.90 26.33
N THR A 59 28.39 0.11 27.15
CA THR A 59 27.64 1.37 27.09
C THR A 59 28.36 2.40 26.20
N VAL A 60 27.62 3.07 25.32
CA VAL A 60 28.11 4.15 24.46
C VAL A 60 27.50 5.48 24.92
N GLU A 61 28.37 6.38 25.38
CA GLU A 61 28.00 7.70 25.89
C GLU A 61 28.98 8.77 25.39
N HIS A 62 28.71 9.31 24.19
CA HIS A 62 29.49 10.40 23.61
C HIS A 62 28.91 11.77 23.98
N THR A 63 29.76 12.78 24.17
CA THR A 63 29.34 14.13 24.60
C THR A 63 29.04 15.10 23.44
N GLY A 64 29.06 14.66 22.18
CA GLY A 64 28.80 15.54 21.01
C GLY A 64 28.34 14.80 19.74
N ILE A 65 27.93 15.57 18.73
CA ILE A 65 27.28 15.08 17.49
C ILE A 65 28.26 14.59 16.43
N GLY A 66 27.91 13.50 15.74
CA GLY A 66 28.36 13.24 14.38
C GLY A 66 27.34 13.80 13.38
N THR A 67 27.79 14.47 12.31
CA THR A 67 26.89 14.88 11.21
C THR A 67 26.10 13.68 10.65
N PRO A 68 25.01 13.90 9.89
CA PRO A 68 24.15 12.83 9.34
C PRO A 68 24.86 11.70 8.54
N GLY A 69 26.15 11.84 8.24
CA GLY A 69 27.02 10.80 7.67
C GLY A 69 27.77 9.91 8.69
N GLY A 70 27.43 9.94 9.98
CA GLY A 70 27.95 8.99 10.99
C GLY A 70 29.45 9.09 11.28
N GLY A 71 30.05 10.26 11.04
CA GLY A 71 31.51 10.42 10.93
C GLY A 71 32.28 10.74 12.20
N TYR A 72 31.70 11.44 13.18
CA TYR A 72 32.54 12.13 14.17
C TYR A 72 32.39 11.71 15.62
N ASN A 73 31.24 11.16 16.08
CA ASN A 73 31.05 10.73 17.47
C ASN A 73 30.46 9.32 17.54
N ALA A 74 31.33 8.32 17.39
CA ALA A 74 30.91 6.95 17.35
C ALA A 74 31.91 6.01 18.01
N VAL A 75 31.39 4.98 18.67
CA VAL A 75 32.10 3.72 18.87
C VAL A 75 31.79 2.85 17.66
N ARG A 76 32.82 2.55 16.86
CA ARG A 76 32.65 1.83 15.60
C ARG A 76 33.46 0.54 15.58
N PHE A 77 32.79 -0.58 15.42
CA PHE A 77 33.40 -1.86 15.09
C PHE A 77 33.68 -1.92 13.59
N VAL A 78 34.93 -2.17 13.19
CA VAL A 78 35.36 -2.13 11.78
C VAL A 78 36.06 -3.41 11.36
N GLY A 79 35.45 -4.14 10.41
CA GLY A 79 36.07 -5.23 9.67
C GLY A 79 36.83 -4.75 8.44
N ALA A 80 38.11 -5.11 8.33
CA ALA A 80 38.97 -4.79 7.20
C ALA A 80 39.02 -5.96 6.21
N GLY A 81 38.43 -5.78 5.02
CA GLY A 81 38.46 -6.78 3.94
C GLY A 81 37.66 -8.07 4.20
N SER A 82 37.05 -8.20 5.38
CA SER A 82 36.18 -9.30 5.80
C SER A 82 35.27 -8.80 6.93
N TRP A 83 34.28 -9.61 7.30
CA TRP A 83 33.44 -9.33 8.45
C TRP A 83 34.24 -9.48 9.75
N LEU A 84 34.16 -8.47 10.62
CA LEU A 84 34.65 -8.51 11.97
C LEU A 84 33.71 -9.36 12.82
N ASP A 85 34.20 -10.52 13.24
CA ASP A 85 33.60 -11.32 14.30
C ASP A 85 34.06 -10.84 15.68
N HIS A 86 33.11 -10.79 16.62
CA HIS A 86 33.34 -10.34 17.97
C HIS A 86 32.24 -10.86 18.90
N THR A 87 32.54 -10.91 20.20
CA THR A 87 31.64 -11.54 21.17
C THR A 87 30.73 -10.56 21.91
N LEU A 88 30.41 -9.38 21.37
CA LEU A 88 29.55 -8.38 22.06
C LEU A 88 28.19 -8.99 22.44
N LYS A 89 27.94 -9.22 23.73
CA LYS A 89 26.64 -9.71 24.20
C LYS A 89 25.61 -8.60 24.27
N ASP A 90 25.82 -7.59 25.11
CA ASP A 90 24.84 -6.52 25.30
C ASP A 90 25.45 -5.14 25.01
N ALA A 91 24.62 -4.21 24.52
CA ALA A 91 25.05 -2.83 24.37
C ALA A 91 23.94 -1.82 24.66
N ASN A 92 24.31 -0.74 25.35
CA ASN A 92 23.44 0.41 25.60
C ASN A 92 23.96 1.62 24.84
N VAL A 93 23.17 2.20 23.94
CA VAL A 93 23.49 3.44 23.25
C VAL A 93 22.67 4.55 23.89
N VAL A 94 23.31 5.39 24.70
CA VAL A 94 22.64 6.48 25.45
C VAL A 94 22.82 7.81 24.74
N GLN A 95 24.03 8.07 24.23
CA GLN A 95 24.32 9.27 23.45
C GLN A 95 25.39 8.98 22.38
N GLY A 96 25.19 9.53 21.17
CA GLY A 96 26.09 9.35 20.04
C GLY A 96 25.72 8.14 19.17
N THR A 97 26.73 7.52 18.55
CA THR A 97 26.52 6.41 17.62
C THR A 97 27.27 5.14 18.04
N LEU A 98 26.57 4.01 18.06
CA LEU A 98 27.20 2.70 17.95
C LEU A 98 27.12 2.25 16.50
N ALA A 99 28.26 1.95 15.87
CA ALA A 99 28.32 1.62 14.46
C ALA A 99 29.01 0.27 14.19
N PHE A 100 28.43 -0.51 13.29
CA PHE A 100 29.00 -1.75 12.80
C PHE A 100 29.31 -1.59 11.32
N HIS A 101 30.60 -1.59 10.99
CA HIS A 101 31.13 -1.44 9.63
C HIS A 101 31.82 -2.73 9.22
N ASN A 102 31.18 -3.51 8.33
CA ASN A 102 31.61 -4.89 8.04
C ASN A 102 31.82 -5.67 9.35
N ALA A 103 30.89 -5.57 10.29
CA ALA A 103 30.97 -6.25 11.59
C ALA A 103 29.61 -6.86 11.94
N TYR A 104 29.62 -8.00 12.63
CA TYR A 104 28.40 -8.59 13.20
C TYR A 104 27.91 -7.74 14.38
N LEU A 105 26.66 -7.93 14.84
CA LEU A 105 26.17 -7.25 16.05
C LEU A 105 26.63 -7.94 17.35
N GLY A 106 27.30 -9.09 17.23
CA GLY A 106 27.82 -9.90 18.32
C GLY A 106 26.96 -11.13 18.59
N GLN A 107 26.88 -11.54 19.85
CA GLN A 107 26.14 -12.74 20.24
C GLN A 107 24.65 -12.55 19.98
N THR A 108 24.00 -13.61 19.50
CA THR A 108 22.60 -13.56 19.03
C THR A 108 21.58 -13.53 20.16
N ASP A 109 21.95 -13.98 21.36
CA ASP A 109 21.12 -14.04 22.56
C ASP A 109 21.20 -12.78 23.45
N GLY A 110 21.95 -11.77 23.02
CA GLY A 110 22.00 -10.47 23.68
C GLY A 110 21.17 -9.39 22.99
N THR A 111 21.16 -8.20 23.57
CA THR A 111 20.34 -7.07 23.13
C THR A 111 21.17 -5.82 22.86
N ILE A 112 20.78 -5.03 21.86
CA ILE A 112 21.21 -3.64 21.73
C ILE A 112 20.05 -2.72 22.07
N THR A 113 20.22 -1.94 23.13
CA THR A 113 19.26 -0.95 23.61
C THR A 113 19.69 0.44 23.17
N VAL A 114 18.80 1.17 22.51
CA VAL A 114 19.02 2.56 22.09
C VAL A 114 18.05 3.45 22.85
N THR A 115 18.60 4.34 23.69
CA THR A 115 17.80 5.28 24.50
C THR A 115 18.13 6.69 24.07
N HIS A 116 17.20 7.33 23.38
CA HIS A 116 17.33 8.75 23.05
C HIS A 116 16.80 9.60 24.19
N LYS A 117 17.44 10.74 24.43
CA LYS A 117 16.96 11.70 25.41
C LYS A 117 16.06 12.72 24.72
N GLU A 118 14.84 12.88 25.19
CA GLU A 118 13.91 13.88 24.67
C GLU A 118 14.55 15.28 24.64
N GLY A 119 14.40 15.96 23.50
CA GLY A 119 14.95 17.30 23.27
C GLY A 119 16.47 17.36 23.08
N ALA A 120 17.19 16.23 23.05
CA ALA A 120 18.59 16.22 22.65
C ALA A 120 18.71 16.60 21.16
N ALA A 121 19.62 17.53 20.84
CA ALA A 121 19.87 17.93 19.45
C ALA A 121 20.43 16.78 18.59
N ASP A 122 21.01 15.77 19.25
CA ASP A 122 21.73 14.67 18.61
C ASP A 122 20.91 13.39 18.72
N VAL A 123 20.61 12.77 17.58
CA VAL A 123 19.86 11.53 17.58
C VAL A 123 20.79 10.38 17.97
N THR A 124 20.47 9.72 19.08
CA THR A 124 21.16 8.50 19.54
C THR A 124 20.95 7.42 18.48
N THR A 125 22.04 6.86 17.95
CA THR A 125 21.98 6.08 16.70
C THR A 125 22.66 4.71 16.84
N LEU A 126 21.96 3.66 16.39
CA LEU A 126 22.56 2.40 15.96
C LEU A 126 22.75 2.43 14.44
N GLN A 127 23.97 2.28 13.96
CA GLN A 127 24.29 2.37 12.54
C GLN A 127 24.85 1.05 11.99
N LEU A 128 24.29 0.64 10.85
CA LEU A 128 24.71 -0.53 10.08
C LEU A 128 25.32 -0.07 8.76
N MET A 129 26.50 -0.58 8.42
CA MET A 129 27.10 -0.34 7.12
C MET A 129 27.99 -1.48 6.67
N LYS A 130 28.02 -1.71 5.37
CA LYS A 130 29.03 -2.54 4.74
C LYS A 130 29.71 -1.83 3.60
N THR A 131 30.96 -2.21 3.36
CA THR A 131 31.76 -1.81 2.21
C THR A 131 32.27 -2.98 1.37
N ILE A 132 31.98 -4.21 1.79
CA ILE A 132 32.23 -5.44 1.04
C ILE A 132 30.89 -6.07 0.68
N ASP A 133 30.82 -6.77 -0.46
CA ASP A 133 29.65 -7.55 -0.88
C ASP A 133 28.32 -6.79 -0.84
N TYR A 134 28.30 -5.55 -1.34
CA TYR A 134 27.19 -4.61 -1.20
C TYR A 134 25.81 -5.15 -1.57
N ASN A 135 25.71 -6.15 -2.44
CA ASN A 135 24.43 -6.66 -2.93
C ASN A 135 23.97 -7.98 -2.28
N ILE A 136 24.77 -8.57 -1.38
CA ILE A 136 24.39 -9.81 -0.68
C ILE A 136 23.62 -9.47 0.60
N ALA A 137 22.43 -10.03 0.81
CA ALA A 137 21.69 -9.79 2.06
C ALA A 137 22.50 -10.27 3.27
N THR A 138 22.70 -9.40 4.27
CA THR A 138 23.35 -9.75 5.53
C THR A 138 22.28 -10.00 6.59
N HIS A 139 22.38 -11.14 7.28
CA HIS A 139 21.43 -11.55 8.31
C HIS A 139 21.96 -11.12 9.68
N LEU A 140 21.10 -10.44 10.46
CA LEU A 140 21.37 -9.98 11.81
C LEU A 140 20.36 -10.67 12.74
N TYR A 141 20.82 -11.32 13.80
CA TYR A 141 19.96 -12.13 14.68
C TYR A 141 19.77 -11.55 16.08
N LYS A 142 20.40 -10.41 16.36
CA LYS A 142 20.40 -9.81 17.69
C LYS A 142 19.14 -8.98 17.92
N SER A 143 18.58 -9.05 19.11
CA SER A 143 17.40 -8.26 19.51
C SER A 143 17.74 -6.79 19.64
N LEU A 144 16.81 -5.92 19.24
CA LEU A 144 16.94 -4.47 19.33
C LEU A 144 15.79 -3.87 20.16
N GLU A 145 16.13 -2.96 21.06
CA GLU A 145 15.15 -2.20 21.85
C GLU A 145 15.39 -0.71 21.66
N PHE A 146 14.33 0.04 21.36
CA PHE A 146 14.41 1.47 21.13
C PHE A 146 13.46 2.22 22.06
N THR A 147 14.03 3.12 22.85
CA THR A 147 13.31 4.23 23.50
C THR A 147 13.68 5.48 22.71
N GLY A 148 13.06 5.63 21.53
CA GLY A 148 13.39 6.64 20.54
C GLY A 148 14.72 6.41 19.81
N GLY A 149 15.31 7.47 19.27
CA GLY A 149 16.61 7.40 18.59
C GLY A 149 16.49 6.96 17.14
N ARG A 150 17.56 6.36 16.60
CA ARG A 150 17.64 5.99 15.18
C ARG A 150 18.28 4.63 14.94
N LEU A 151 17.64 3.84 14.08
CA LEU A 151 18.29 2.78 13.32
C LEU A 151 18.69 3.31 11.94
N TYR A 152 19.99 3.39 11.68
CA TYR A 152 20.52 3.92 10.43
C TYR A 152 21.15 2.81 9.60
N ASN A 153 20.44 2.36 8.55
CA ASN A 153 21.03 1.57 7.50
C ASN A 153 21.69 2.50 6.47
N TYR A 154 23.01 2.69 6.63
CA TYR A 154 23.77 3.58 5.75
C TYR A 154 24.01 2.97 4.38
N ARG A 155 24.40 1.68 4.33
CA ARG A 155 24.74 0.93 3.12
C ARG A 155 24.53 -0.56 3.30
N GLY A 156 23.84 -1.18 2.34
CA GLY A 156 23.67 -2.61 2.20
C GLY A 156 22.27 -3.12 2.50
N PRO A 157 21.82 -4.23 1.86
CA PRO A 157 20.65 -4.95 2.30
C PRO A 157 20.95 -5.67 3.62
N TYR A 158 20.11 -5.44 4.63
CA TYR A 158 20.12 -6.17 5.91
C TYR A 158 18.77 -6.84 6.13
N THR A 159 18.81 -8.05 6.67
CA THR A 159 17.65 -8.77 7.18
C THR A 159 17.84 -8.98 8.69
N LEU A 160 16.97 -8.38 9.49
CA LEU A 160 16.95 -8.50 10.94
C LEU A 160 15.95 -9.59 11.35
N HIS A 161 16.45 -10.61 12.02
CA HIS A 161 15.71 -11.75 12.60
C HIS A 161 15.55 -11.66 14.11
N GLY A 162 16.25 -10.74 14.77
CA GLY A 162 16.02 -10.49 16.19
C GLY A 162 14.73 -9.70 16.42
N SER A 163 14.14 -9.82 17.60
CA SER A 163 12.96 -9.03 17.97
C SER A 163 13.29 -7.53 17.96
N VAL A 164 12.30 -6.71 17.62
CA VAL A 164 12.41 -5.24 17.66
C VAL A 164 11.30 -4.69 18.53
N THR A 165 11.68 -4.07 19.64
CA THR A 165 10.73 -3.42 20.56
C THR A 165 10.87 -1.91 20.50
N LEU A 166 9.74 -1.22 20.30
CA LEU A 166 9.59 0.22 20.35
C LEU A 166 8.91 0.60 21.66
N ASN A 167 9.68 1.16 22.59
CA ASN A 167 9.15 1.67 23.86
C ASN A 167 8.44 3.02 23.65
N ASP A 168 8.21 3.80 24.69
CA ASP A 168 7.34 4.99 24.70
C ASP A 168 7.64 6.15 23.71
N MET A 169 8.80 6.19 23.05
CA MET A 169 9.19 7.27 22.12
C MET A 169 9.30 6.83 20.66
N VAL A 170 9.07 7.79 19.76
CA VAL A 170 9.19 7.58 18.30
C VAL A 170 10.63 7.28 17.89
N THR A 171 10.80 6.18 17.17
CA THR A 171 12.09 5.72 16.63
C THR A 171 12.22 6.07 15.16
N GLU A 172 13.32 6.68 14.75
CA GLU A 172 13.61 6.90 13.34
C GLU A 172 14.26 5.67 12.70
N ILE A 173 13.73 5.22 11.58
CA ILE A 173 14.38 4.23 10.72
C ILE A 173 14.83 4.95 9.44
N PHE A 174 16.12 5.22 9.34
CA PHE A 174 16.73 5.84 8.16
C PHE A 174 17.36 4.74 7.31
N VAL A 175 16.81 4.54 6.11
CA VAL A 175 17.46 3.74 5.06
C VAL A 175 17.85 4.62 3.87
N ASN A 176 19.15 4.82 3.68
CA ASN A 176 19.68 5.67 2.60
C ASN A 176 19.43 5.06 1.21
N ALA A 177 19.48 5.84 0.12
CA ALA A 177 19.79 5.28 -1.20
C ALA A 177 21.26 5.53 -1.48
N ASP A 178 21.95 4.50 -1.94
CA ASP A 178 23.31 4.65 -2.45
C ASP A 178 23.32 4.23 -3.91
N GLY A 179 23.76 5.12 -4.81
CA GLY A 179 23.50 5.17 -6.24
C GLY A 179 23.92 3.94 -7.07
N GLY A 180 23.25 2.80 -6.84
CA GLY A 180 23.51 1.51 -7.47
C GLY A 180 23.61 0.32 -6.50
N TYR A 181 23.53 0.53 -5.18
CA TYR A 181 23.66 -0.52 -4.18
C TYR A 181 22.31 -0.83 -3.51
N GLY A 182 22.09 -2.11 -3.19
CA GLY A 182 20.94 -2.53 -2.39
C GLY A 182 20.92 -1.81 -1.03
N THR A 183 19.81 -1.15 -0.72
CA THR A 183 19.62 -0.42 0.54
C THR A 183 18.24 -0.73 1.09
N ASN A 184 17.98 -2.02 1.30
CA ASN A 184 16.75 -2.49 1.91
C ASN A 184 17.04 -2.93 3.34
N LEU A 185 16.15 -2.59 4.27
CA LEU A 185 16.11 -3.20 5.59
C LEU A 185 14.86 -4.07 5.65
N ILE A 186 15.04 -5.36 5.89
CA ILE A 186 13.95 -6.31 6.11
C ILE A 186 13.96 -6.66 7.59
N ILE A 187 12.82 -6.56 8.27
CA ILE A 187 12.62 -7.05 9.64
C ILE A 187 11.64 -8.22 9.53
N THR A 188 12.10 -9.42 9.87
CA THR A 188 11.30 -10.64 9.70
C THR A 188 10.35 -10.86 10.85
N ASP A 189 10.80 -10.55 12.06
CA ASP A 189 10.03 -10.73 13.28
C ASP A 189 9.10 -9.54 13.53
N ALA A 190 8.09 -9.74 14.37
CA ALA A 190 7.15 -8.69 14.72
C ALA A 190 7.85 -7.52 15.43
N VAL A 191 7.53 -6.30 14.99
CA VAL A 191 7.86 -5.07 15.72
C VAL A 191 6.74 -4.81 16.75
N THR A 192 7.10 -4.65 18.02
CA THR A 192 6.16 -4.56 19.15
C THR A 192 6.38 -3.32 20.01
N GLY A 193 5.43 -2.99 20.89
CA GLY A 193 5.57 -1.95 21.93
C GLY A 193 4.81 -0.65 21.64
N ASP A 194 4.81 0.29 22.57
CA ASP A 194 3.91 1.45 22.50
C ASP A 194 4.41 2.58 21.57
N GLY A 195 5.67 2.51 21.14
CA GLY A 195 6.34 3.53 20.33
C GLY A 195 5.91 3.60 18.88
N GLY A 196 6.19 4.76 18.27
CA GLY A 196 5.98 5.01 16.85
C GLY A 196 7.25 4.87 16.01
N ILE A 197 7.09 4.93 14.70
CA ILE A 197 8.20 4.90 13.72
C ILE A 197 8.18 6.18 12.89
N THR A 198 9.35 6.76 12.63
CA THR A 198 9.53 7.72 11.53
C THR A 198 10.45 7.11 10.47
N LYS A 199 9.90 6.76 9.31
CA LYS A 199 10.66 6.24 8.17
C LYS A 199 11.24 7.39 7.35
N THR A 200 12.56 7.51 7.31
CA THR A 200 13.31 8.48 6.49
C THR A 200 14.25 7.77 5.51
N GLY A 201 14.88 8.57 4.65
CA GLY A 201 15.73 8.07 3.58
C GLY A 201 14.94 7.39 2.45
N THR A 202 15.56 7.29 1.29
CA THR A 202 14.90 6.86 0.03
C THR A 202 14.84 5.34 -0.15
N GLY A 203 15.55 4.56 0.68
CA GLY A 203 15.52 3.10 0.65
C GLY A 203 14.23 2.49 1.18
N ILE A 204 14.15 1.15 1.14
CA ILE A 204 12.98 0.37 1.56
C ILE A 204 13.17 -0.15 2.97
N VAL A 205 12.13 -0.05 3.79
CA VAL A 205 11.95 -0.87 5.00
C VAL A 205 10.79 -1.82 4.76
N ALA A 206 11.02 -3.12 4.93
CA ALA A 206 9.99 -4.14 4.81
C ALA A 206 9.80 -4.86 6.15
N PHE A 207 8.57 -4.94 6.63
CA PHE A 207 8.19 -5.73 7.81
C PHE A 207 7.44 -6.98 7.36
N LEU A 208 7.94 -8.16 7.72
CA LEU A 208 7.35 -9.45 7.31
C LEU A 208 6.59 -10.17 8.43
N GLY A 209 6.78 -9.72 9.68
CA GLY A 209 6.04 -10.18 10.85
C GLY A 209 4.72 -9.41 11.04
N ASP A 210 3.83 -10.00 11.82
CA ASP A 210 2.59 -9.36 12.24
C ASP A 210 2.90 -8.38 13.37
N ASN A 211 2.98 -7.09 13.03
CA ASN A 211 3.44 -6.06 13.96
C ASN A 211 2.32 -5.68 14.95
N SER A 212 2.70 -5.33 16.17
CA SER A 212 1.74 -4.97 17.24
C SER A 212 2.08 -3.66 17.94
N TYR A 213 2.95 -2.84 17.34
CA TYR A 213 3.27 -1.54 17.91
C TYR A 213 2.09 -0.57 17.76
N THR A 214 1.91 0.33 18.73
CA THR A 214 0.69 1.17 18.79
C THR A 214 0.94 2.63 18.47
N GLY A 215 2.19 3.09 18.50
CA GLY A 215 2.51 4.49 18.22
C GLY A 215 2.39 4.84 16.73
N THR A 216 2.17 6.13 16.46
CA THR A 216 2.00 6.65 15.10
C THR A 216 3.22 6.38 14.21
N THR A 217 2.96 5.96 12.97
CA THR A 217 3.98 5.74 11.94
C THR A 217 4.01 6.91 10.95
N THR A 218 5.09 7.67 10.93
CA THR A 218 5.33 8.71 9.91
C THR A 218 6.20 8.18 8.78
N VAL A 219 5.77 8.33 7.53
CA VAL A 219 6.54 7.94 6.34
C VAL A 219 6.98 9.20 5.58
N SER A 220 8.21 9.63 5.84
CA SER A 220 8.74 10.89 5.31
C SER A 220 9.50 10.72 3.99
N ALA A 221 10.02 9.53 3.69
CA ALA A 221 10.70 9.23 2.42
C ALA A 221 10.82 7.73 2.15
N GLY A 222 11.04 7.39 0.87
CA GLY A 222 11.25 6.01 0.44
C GLY A 222 9.97 5.17 0.57
N ASN A 223 10.13 3.87 0.83
CA ASN A 223 8.99 2.96 0.98
C ASN A 223 9.01 2.30 2.36
N LEU A 224 7.88 2.39 3.06
CA LEU A 224 7.54 1.50 4.15
C LEU A 224 6.61 0.41 3.59
N GLN A 225 7.02 -0.84 3.73
CA GLN A 225 6.38 -1.99 3.11
C GLN A 225 6.02 -3.04 4.16
N TYR A 226 4.82 -3.58 4.09
CA TYR A 226 4.40 -4.77 4.83
C TYR A 226 4.34 -5.95 3.86
N GLY A 227 5.03 -7.04 4.19
CA GLY A 227 5.30 -8.14 3.27
C GLY A 227 6.31 -7.82 2.17
N ALA A 228 6.57 -8.81 1.33
CA ALA A 228 7.45 -8.75 0.19
C ALA A 228 6.96 -9.68 -0.93
N THR A 229 7.51 -9.52 -2.13
CA THR A 229 7.11 -10.32 -3.30
C THR A 229 7.42 -11.81 -3.16
N ASP A 230 8.42 -12.16 -2.37
CA ASP A 230 8.87 -13.52 -2.08
C ASP A 230 8.42 -14.04 -0.70
N GLN A 231 7.99 -13.15 0.18
CA GLN A 231 7.47 -13.44 1.53
C GLN A 231 6.32 -12.47 1.82
N ASN A 232 5.12 -12.83 1.38
CA ASN A 232 3.92 -12.00 1.42
C ASN A 232 3.18 -12.09 2.77
N THR A 233 3.92 -12.07 3.87
CA THR A 233 3.39 -12.09 5.25
C THR A 233 3.55 -10.75 5.93
N GLY A 234 2.87 -10.56 7.06
CA GLY A 234 3.01 -9.40 7.91
C GLY A 234 1.87 -8.40 7.76
N SER A 235 1.61 -7.71 8.87
CA SER A 235 0.57 -6.70 9.02
C SER A 235 1.11 -5.46 9.73
N PRO A 236 0.52 -4.27 9.54
CA PRO A 236 0.83 -3.11 10.36
C PRO A 236 0.45 -3.32 11.83
N GLY A 237 1.06 -2.51 12.70
CA GLY A 237 0.58 -2.30 14.07
C GLY A 237 -0.73 -1.50 14.07
N SER A 238 -1.28 -1.24 15.26
CA SER A 238 -2.59 -0.58 15.41
C SER A 238 -2.52 0.95 15.42
N GLY A 239 -1.33 1.53 15.33
CA GLY A 239 -1.14 2.97 15.31
C GLY A 239 -1.53 3.63 13.98
N ASP A 240 -1.80 4.92 14.03
CA ASP A 240 -2.12 5.74 12.85
C ASP A 240 -0.89 5.98 11.97
N PHE A 241 -1.13 6.43 10.74
CA PHE A 241 -0.12 6.73 9.74
C PHE A 241 -0.15 8.20 9.30
N VAL A 242 1.04 8.77 9.10
CA VAL A 242 1.23 10.13 8.55
C VAL A 242 2.15 10.04 7.34
N LEU A 243 1.63 10.39 6.16
CA LEU A 243 2.41 10.44 4.92
C LEU A 243 2.97 11.85 4.69
N ASN A 244 4.29 11.96 4.74
CA ASN A 244 5.02 13.22 4.61
C ASN A 244 6.13 13.11 3.56
N GLY A 245 5.80 12.50 2.42
CA GLY A 245 6.68 12.40 1.24
C GLY A 245 7.15 10.99 0.92
N GLY A 246 6.90 10.00 1.78
CA GLY A 246 7.18 8.59 1.51
C GLY A 246 5.95 7.78 1.11
N ASN A 247 6.17 6.53 0.71
CA ASN A 247 5.12 5.63 0.23
C ASN A 247 4.82 4.52 1.25
N LEU A 248 3.54 4.24 1.43
CA LEU A 248 3.04 3.07 2.16
C LEU A 248 2.68 1.97 1.17
N ARG A 249 3.13 0.73 1.43
CA ARG A 249 2.94 -0.42 0.54
C ARG A 249 2.51 -1.66 1.30
N PHE A 250 1.47 -2.32 0.82
CA PHE A 250 1.01 -3.60 1.35
C PHE A 250 1.23 -4.69 0.30
N VAL A 251 2.29 -5.48 0.49
CA VAL A 251 2.69 -6.61 -0.36
C VAL A 251 2.53 -7.91 0.44
N THR A 252 1.42 -8.00 1.13
CA THR A 252 1.06 -9.10 2.04
C THR A 252 -0.22 -9.76 1.54
N ASP A 253 -0.38 -11.06 1.79
CA ASP A 253 -1.56 -11.85 1.44
C ASP A 253 -2.40 -12.14 2.70
N GLN A 254 -2.64 -11.09 3.49
CA GLN A 254 -3.31 -11.16 4.78
C GLN A 254 -4.43 -10.12 4.89
N ALA A 255 -5.38 -10.40 5.76
CA ALA A 255 -6.44 -9.46 6.12
C ALA A 255 -6.07 -8.69 7.40
N PHE A 256 -6.33 -7.38 7.43
CA PHE A 256 -6.10 -6.55 8.61
C PHE A 256 -6.94 -5.25 8.56
N THR A 257 -7.03 -4.58 9.71
CA THR A 257 -7.57 -3.21 9.81
C THR A 257 -6.42 -2.22 9.86
N LEU A 258 -6.47 -1.19 9.02
CA LEU A 258 -5.47 -0.13 9.01
C LEU A 258 -5.90 1.00 9.96
N GLY A 259 -4.95 1.55 10.72
CA GLY A 259 -5.15 2.80 11.49
C GLY A 259 -5.47 3.99 10.57
N GLU A 260 -5.85 5.14 11.13
CA GLU A 260 -6.13 6.32 10.31
C GLU A 260 -4.87 6.73 9.54
N VAL A 261 -5.03 7.09 8.28
CA VAL A 261 -3.99 7.63 7.42
C VAL A 261 -4.27 9.11 7.16
N SER A 262 -3.26 9.94 7.36
CA SER A 262 -3.28 11.38 7.10
C SER A 262 -2.07 11.80 6.26
N GLY A 263 -2.11 13.01 5.70
CA GLY A 263 -0.98 13.63 5.02
C GLY A 263 -1.22 13.98 3.55
N THR A 264 -0.38 14.84 3.00
CA THR A 264 -0.63 15.49 1.70
C THR A 264 0.36 15.07 0.60
N THR A 265 1.39 14.30 0.95
CA THR A 265 2.43 13.88 0.01
C THR A 265 2.84 12.43 0.25
N GLY A 266 3.14 11.71 -0.82
CA GLY A 266 3.40 10.27 -0.78
C GLY A 266 2.43 9.49 -1.67
N THR A 267 2.35 8.17 -1.46
CA THR A 267 1.37 7.28 -2.10
C THR A 267 1.01 6.11 -1.17
N ILE A 268 -0.18 5.55 -1.37
CA ILE A 268 -0.61 4.30 -0.75
C ILE A 268 -0.76 3.25 -1.85
N ASN A 269 -0.18 2.07 -1.65
CA ASN A 269 -0.22 0.98 -2.65
C ASN A 269 -0.68 -0.32 -2.01
N TYR A 270 -1.83 -0.83 -2.46
CA TYR A 270 -2.35 -2.15 -2.09
C TYR A 270 -1.93 -3.16 -3.16
N GLY A 271 -0.92 -3.96 -2.87
CA GLY A 271 -0.18 -4.76 -3.84
C GLY A 271 0.81 -3.94 -4.66
N LEU A 272 1.39 -4.57 -5.68
CA LEU A 272 2.30 -3.94 -6.66
C LEU A 272 1.94 -4.33 -8.10
N ALA A 273 2.42 -3.51 -9.04
CA ALA A 273 2.20 -3.71 -10.48
C ALA A 273 2.89 -4.99 -11.02
N SER A 274 4.10 -5.27 -10.54
CA SER A 274 4.87 -6.46 -10.88
C SER A 274 4.69 -7.53 -9.79
N GLY A 275 4.21 -8.73 -10.14
CA GLY A 275 4.35 -9.91 -9.29
C GLY A 275 3.07 -10.43 -8.62
N ILE A 276 3.34 -11.37 -7.70
CA ILE A 276 2.49 -12.38 -7.03
C ILE A 276 1.00 -12.06 -6.87
N LEU A 277 0.16 -13.09 -7.03
CA LEU A 277 -1.25 -13.01 -6.67
C LEU A 277 -1.36 -12.83 -5.16
N LEU A 278 -2.14 -11.84 -4.72
CA LEU A 278 -2.50 -11.63 -3.32
C LEU A 278 -4.03 -11.82 -3.17
N PRO A 279 -4.55 -13.06 -3.31
CA PRO A 279 -5.98 -13.32 -3.29
C PRO A 279 -6.64 -13.05 -1.93
N ASN A 280 -5.88 -13.14 -0.84
CA ASN A 280 -6.36 -12.99 0.54
C ASN A 280 -6.07 -11.60 1.13
N LEU A 281 -5.36 -10.72 0.40
CA LEU A 281 -5.19 -9.33 0.83
C LEU A 281 -6.56 -8.65 0.97
N ALA A 282 -6.90 -8.25 2.19
CA ALA A 282 -8.12 -7.54 2.51
C ALA A 282 -7.86 -6.49 3.60
N VAL A 283 -7.87 -5.21 3.23
CA VAL A 283 -7.58 -4.11 4.14
C VAL A 283 -8.85 -3.35 4.46
N THR A 284 -9.29 -3.43 5.72
CA THR A 284 -10.39 -2.60 6.22
C THR A 284 -9.86 -1.25 6.63
N VAL A 285 -10.46 -0.18 6.10
CA VAL A 285 -10.08 1.21 6.41
C VAL A 285 -11.25 1.97 7.01
N GLY A 286 -10.96 2.70 8.09
CA GLY A 286 -11.88 3.67 8.69
C GLY A 286 -11.83 5.01 7.98
N SER A 287 -12.20 6.09 8.67
CA SER A 287 -12.07 7.45 8.14
C SER A 287 -10.60 7.82 7.95
N ASN A 288 -10.27 8.41 6.81
CA ASN A 288 -8.93 8.91 6.51
C ASN A 288 -8.97 10.39 6.12
N SER A 289 -7.83 11.07 6.23
CA SER A 289 -7.67 12.51 6.01
C SER A 289 -6.50 12.85 5.07
N TYR A 290 -6.04 11.89 4.26
CA TYR A 290 -4.95 12.09 3.31
C TYR A 290 -5.41 12.65 1.96
N ASP A 291 -4.50 13.34 1.27
CA ASP A 291 -4.69 13.90 -0.09
C ASP A 291 -3.82 13.20 -1.15
N VAL A 292 -3.18 12.09 -0.78
CA VAL A 292 -2.24 11.36 -1.65
C VAL A 292 -2.95 10.46 -2.66
N VAL A 293 -2.20 9.98 -3.66
CA VAL A 293 -2.68 8.97 -4.61
C VAL A 293 -2.79 7.60 -3.94
N THR A 294 -3.91 6.93 -4.19
CA THR A 294 -4.16 5.54 -3.79
C THR A 294 -4.13 4.62 -5.00
N ASN A 295 -3.29 3.58 -4.96
CA ASN A 295 -3.18 2.58 -6.00
C ASN A 295 -3.66 1.21 -5.48
N VAL A 296 -4.67 0.63 -6.12
CA VAL A 296 -5.22 -0.68 -5.77
C VAL A 296 -4.84 -1.69 -6.86
N TYR A 297 -3.73 -2.40 -6.66
CA TYR A 297 -3.21 -3.40 -7.60
C TYR A 297 -3.79 -4.79 -7.37
N LYS A 298 -3.95 -5.18 -6.11
CA LYS A 298 -4.33 -6.54 -5.69
C LYS A 298 -5.25 -6.50 -4.48
N GLY A 299 -5.99 -7.59 -4.26
CA GLY A 299 -6.81 -7.76 -3.06
C GLY A 299 -8.01 -6.81 -2.96
N ALA A 300 -8.54 -6.68 -1.76
CA ALA A 300 -9.66 -5.83 -1.41
C ALA A 300 -9.22 -4.65 -0.53
N VAL A 301 -9.71 -3.46 -0.86
CA VAL A 301 -9.75 -2.32 0.08
C VAL A 301 -11.20 -2.15 0.49
N ILE A 302 -11.51 -2.42 1.76
CA ILE A 302 -12.86 -2.43 2.31
C ILE A 302 -13.10 -1.09 3.00
N LEU A 303 -14.00 -0.29 2.44
CA LEU A 303 -14.36 1.02 2.96
C LEU A 303 -15.54 0.89 3.92
N ALA A 304 -15.34 1.36 5.15
CA ALA A 304 -16.38 1.42 6.17
C ALA A 304 -16.78 2.87 6.53
N ALA A 305 -16.18 3.88 5.89
CA ALA A 305 -16.43 5.30 6.12
C ALA A 305 -16.38 6.12 4.81
N ASP A 306 -17.07 7.26 4.79
CA ASP A 306 -17.16 8.19 3.64
C ASP A 306 -15.79 8.64 3.12
N THR A 307 -14.87 8.93 4.04
CA THR A 307 -13.50 9.36 3.72
C THR A 307 -12.50 8.21 3.79
N GLY A 308 -12.95 6.97 3.58
CA GLY A 308 -12.08 5.79 3.66
C GLY A 308 -10.90 5.83 2.68
N LEU A 309 -11.01 6.57 1.58
CA LEU A 309 -9.92 6.78 0.62
C LEU A 309 -9.25 8.15 0.75
N GLY A 310 -9.53 8.90 1.82
CA GLY A 310 -9.00 10.24 2.06
C GLY A 310 -9.95 11.34 1.59
N SER A 311 -9.38 12.51 1.28
CA SER A 311 -10.14 13.64 0.76
C SER A 311 -10.37 13.53 -0.76
N THR A 312 -11.25 14.37 -1.31
CA THR A 312 -11.49 14.44 -2.76
C THR A 312 -10.32 15.01 -3.56
N VAL A 313 -9.25 15.49 -2.91
CA VAL A 313 -7.99 15.88 -3.57
C VAL A 313 -7.19 14.64 -3.97
N GLY A 314 -7.29 13.57 -3.17
CA GLY A 314 -6.76 12.26 -3.51
C GLY A 314 -7.34 11.74 -4.82
N ALA A 315 -6.57 10.86 -5.47
CA ALA A 315 -7.04 10.13 -6.64
C ALA A 315 -6.81 8.65 -6.43
N THR A 316 -7.86 7.86 -6.63
CA THR A 316 -7.78 6.41 -6.51
C THR A 316 -7.76 5.76 -7.88
N THR A 317 -6.72 4.98 -8.15
CA THR A 317 -6.64 4.11 -9.34
C THR A 317 -6.82 2.66 -8.93
N ILE A 318 -7.83 2.01 -9.49
CA ILE A 318 -8.05 0.57 -9.35
C ILE A 318 -7.50 -0.10 -10.61
N TYR A 319 -6.47 -0.92 -10.44
CA TYR A 319 -5.77 -1.52 -11.55
C TYR A 319 -6.42 -2.84 -12.00
N GLY A 320 -6.65 -2.94 -13.31
CA GLY A 320 -7.00 -4.15 -14.05
C GLY A 320 -5.85 -4.68 -14.91
N GLY A 321 -6.21 -5.46 -15.94
CA GLY A 321 -5.31 -6.32 -16.70
C GLY A 321 -5.48 -7.80 -16.34
N ASP A 322 -4.58 -8.67 -16.81
CA ASP A 322 -4.56 -10.11 -16.46
C ASP A 322 -3.85 -10.41 -15.14
N ALA A 323 -3.05 -9.49 -14.63
CA ALA A 323 -2.27 -9.69 -13.42
C ALA A 323 -2.84 -8.93 -12.22
N HIS A 324 -3.83 -8.04 -12.40
CA HIS A 324 -4.39 -7.23 -11.33
C HIS A 324 -5.83 -7.61 -11.07
N ASN A 325 -6.13 -7.90 -9.81
CA ASN A 325 -7.45 -8.23 -9.29
C ASN A 325 -7.86 -7.30 -8.14
N GLY A 326 -7.17 -6.15 -7.99
CA GLY A 326 -7.48 -5.15 -6.98
C GLY A 326 -8.92 -4.64 -7.10
N ARG A 327 -9.61 -4.51 -5.98
CA ARG A 327 -10.98 -4.00 -5.92
C ARG A 327 -11.20 -3.13 -4.68
N VAL A 328 -12.15 -2.22 -4.78
CA VAL A 328 -12.73 -1.51 -3.64
C VAL A 328 -14.05 -2.18 -3.27
N VAL A 329 -14.28 -2.37 -1.97
CA VAL A 329 -15.49 -2.98 -1.41
C VAL A 329 -16.16 -1.95 -0.52
N LEU A 330 -17.45 -1.72 -0.74
CA LEU A 330 -18.27 -0.76 0.01
C LEU A 330 -19.13 -1.51 1.02
N THR A 331 -19.20 -0.98 2.23
CA THR A 331 -19.98 -1.53 3.34
C THR A 331 -20.67 -0.43 4.13
N ASN A 332 -21.68 -0.81 4.93
CA ASN A 332 -22.43 0.05 5.84
C ASN A 332 -23.48 0.94 5.18
N ASP A 333 -23.22 2.22 4.93
CA ASP A 333 -24.15 3.19 4.29
C ASP A 333 -23.37 4.48 3.96
N ILE A 334 -22.25 4.34 3.23
CA ILE A 334 -21.26 5.40 3.02
C ILE A 334 -21.45 6.16 1.71
N THR A 335 -20.98 7.41 1.68
CA THR A 335 -20.85 8.24 0.48
C THR A 335 -19.39 8.52 0.18
N VAL A 336 -18.85 7.88 -0.85
CA VAL A 336 -17.46 8.06 -1.28
C VAL A 336 -17.39 9.23 -2.25
N GLY A 337 -16.77 10.32 -1.81
CA GLY A 337 -16.60 11.55 -2.60
C GLY A 337 -15.47 11.49 -3.63
N GLU A 338 -14.56 10.55 -3.50
CA GLU A 338 -13.35 10.49 -4.33
C GLU A 338 -13.62 10.01 -5.76
N THR A 339 -12.84 10.53 -6.70
CA THR A 339 -12.90 10.09 -8.10
C THR A 339 -12.09 8.83 -8.32
N PHE A 340 -12.57 7.95 -9.20
CA PHE A 340 -11.92 6.68 -9.53
C PHE A 340 -11.41 6.67 -10.97
N SER A 341 -10.15 6.27 -11.13
CA SER A 341 -9.61 5.80 -12.41
C SER A 341 -9.61 4.27 -12.43
N LEU A 342 -10.34 3.68 -13.37
CA LEU A 342 -10.47 2.23 -13.53
C LEU A 342 -9.65 1.82 -14.76
N THR A 343 -8.52 1.15 -14.55
CA THR A 343 -7.82 0.53 -15.68
C THR A 343 -8.50 -0.79 -16.00
N ALA A 344 -8.94 -0.95 -17.25
CA ALA A 344 -9.83 -2.03 -17.64
C ALA A 344 -9.14 -3.41 -17.58
N ARG A 345 -9.94 -4.45 -17.37
CA ARG A 345 -9.56 -5.86 -17.35
C ARG A 345 -9.70 -6.52 -18.71
N TYR A 346 -8.95 -7.60 -18.92
CA TYR A 346 -9.08 -8.53 -20.03
C TYR A 346 -9.05 -9.97 -19.48
N ASP A 347 -9.15 -10.97 -20.36
CA ASP A 347 -9.07 -12.38 -19.98
C ASP A 347 -7.81 -12.68 -19.14
N PRO A 348 -7.90 -13.42 -18.02
CA PRO A 348 -9.05 -14.20 -17.53
C PRO A 348 -10.00 -13.46 -16.58
N TYR A 349 -9.80 -12.17 -16.33
CA TYR A 349 -10.52 -11.40 -15.29
C TYR A 349 -11.54 -10.40 -15.85
N LEU A 350 -12.09 -10.64 -17.05
CA LEU A 350 -13.00 -9.73 -17.75
C LEU A 350 -14.12 -9.17 -16.85
N TYR A 351 -14.73 -10.03 -16.02
CA TYR A 351 -15.87 -9.68 -15.17
C TYR A 351 -15.52 -9.52 -13.69
N ALA A 352 -14.24 -9.56 -13.33
CA ALA A 352 -13.86 -9.27 -11.95
C ALA A 352 -14.20 -7.80 -11.60
N PRO A 353 -14.88 -7.54 -10.47
CA PRO A 353 -15.33 -6.20 -10.14
C PRO A 353 -14.15 -5.27 -9.84
N HIS A 354 -14.27 -4.01 -10.21
CA HIS A 354 -13.38 -2.95 -9.71
C HIS A 354 -13.94 -2.41 -8.40
N ILE A 355 -15.27 -2.25 -8.34
CA ILE A 355 -15.98 -1.79 -7.14
C ILE A 355 -17.13 -2.77 -6.88
N VAL A 356 -17.27 -3.16 -5.62
CA VAL A 356 -18.34 -4.04 -5.12
C VAL A 356 -19.10 -3.33 -4.02
N ASN A 357 -20.42 -3.25 -4.14
CA ASN A 357 -21.31 -2.94 -3.04
C ASN A 357 -21.70 -4.24 -2.33
N GLU A 358 -20.99 -4.57 -1.26
CA GLU A 358 -21.17 -5.87 -0.59
C GLU A 358 -22.33 -5.84 0.40
N SER A 359 -22.53 -4.71 1.08
CA SER A 359 -23.64 -4.50 2.01
C SER A 359 -23.95 -3.02 2.13
N GLY A 360 -25.17 -2.70 2.58
CA GLY A 360 -25.53 -1.30 2.82
C GLY A 360 -25.96 -0.53 1.58
N SER A 361 -26.50 0.66 1.80
CA SER A 361 -26.86 1.58 0.73
C SER A 361 -25.75 2.61 0.54
N ASN A 362 -24.85 2.37 -0.40
CA ASN A 362 -23.66 3.19 -0.58
C ASN A 362 -23.75 4.05 -1.84
N THR A 363 -23.11 5.22 -1.81
CA THR A 363 -23.08 6.18 -2.91
C THR A 363 -21.65 6.44 -3.38
N LEU A 364 -21.42 6.31 -4.68
CA LEU A 364 -20.21 6.80 -5.36
C LEU A 364 -20.52 8.19 -5.92
N ALA A 365 -20.10 9.23 -5.20
CA ALA A 365 -20.35 10.62 -5.59
C ALA A 365 -19.29 11.18 -6.56
N GLY A 366 -18.04 10.70 -6.46
CA GLY A 366 -16.99 11.07 -7.40
C GLY A 366 -17.15 10.42 -8.77
N ASN A 367 -16.63 11.09 -9.81
CA ASN A 367 -16.67 10.57 -11.18
C ASN A 367 -15.84 9.28 -11.35
N LEU A 368 -16.28 8.41 -12.25
CA LEU A 368 -15.59 7.18 -12.63
C LEU A 368 -15.06 7.30 -14.05
N THR A 369 -13.76 7.10 -14.23
CA THR A 369 -13.09 7.20 -15.54
C THR A 369 -12.46 5.87 -15.91
N LEU A 370 -12.91 5.28 -17.02
CA LEU A 370 -12.31 4.09 -17.62
C LEU A 370 -11.14 4.55 -18.49
N VAL A 371 -9.93 4.16 -18.11
CA VAL A 371 -8.69 4.69 -18.69
C VAL A 371 -8.02 3.66 -19.59
N THR A 372 -6.79 3.25 -19.27
CA THR A 372 -5.98 2.27 -20.01
C THR A 372 -6.30 0.82 -19.62
N GLY A 373 -5.59 -0.15 -20.19
CA GLY A 373 -5.68 -1.57 -19.88
C GLY A 373 -6.47 -2.35 -20.92
N GLY A 374 -7.20 -3.37 -20.46
CA GLY A 374 -8.05 -4.22 -21.29
C GLY A 374 -9.32 -3.50 -21.77
N THR A 375 -10.41 -4.25 -21.85
CA THR A 375 -11.66 -3.78 -22.44
C THR A 375 -12.81 -3.69 -21.44
N HIS A 376 -12.72 -4.29 -20.25
CA HIS A 376 -13.85 -4.33 -19.30
C HIS A 376 -13.59 -3.56 -18.02
N ALA A 377 -14.53 -2.70 -17.62
CA ALA A 377 -14.63 -2.21 -16.26
C ALA A 377 -15.95 -2.68 -15.66
N THR A 378 -15.93 -3.09 -14.40
CA THR A 378 -17.05 -3.81 -13.80
C THR A 378 -17.42 -3.19 -12.47
N LEU A 379 -18.69 -2.83 -12.33
CA LEU A 379 -19.32 -2.42 -11.10
C LEU A 379 -20.31 -3.50 -10.66
N GLN A 380 -20.29 -3.85 -9.39
CA GLN A 380 -21.10 -4.93 -8.84
C GLN A 380 -21.87 -4.46 -7.61
N SER A 381 -23.14 -4.83 -7.52
CA SER A 381 -23.95 -4.67 -6.30
C SER A 381 -24.46 -6.03 -5.85
N ASP A 382 -24.06 -6.48 -4.67
CA ASP A 382 -24.43 -7.79 -4.13
C ASP A 382 -25.59 -7.70 -3.15
N ALA A 383 -25.63 -6.65 -2.32
CA ALA A 383 -26.72 -6.37 -1.40
C ALA A 383 -26.86 -4.86 -1.15
N GLY A 384 -28.00 -4.46 -0.60
CA GLY A 384 -28.34 -3.04 -0.45
C GLY A 384 -28.46 -2.31 -1.80
N LEU A 385 -28.46 -0.98 -1.77
CA LEU A 385 -28.53 -0.15 -2.98
C LEU A 385 -27.19 0.50 -3.27
N LEU A 386 -26.60 0.22 -4.44
CA LEU A 386 -25.48 1.01 -4.96
C LEU A 386 -25.99 2.20 -5.77
N THR A 387 -25.70 3.43 -5.33
CA THR A 387 -25.95 4.64 -6.11
C THR A 387 -24.66 5.15 -6.75
N VAL A 388 -24.62 5.25 -8.07
CA VAL A 388 -23.50 5.87 -8.81
C VAL A 388 -23.94 7.27 -9.25
N ALA A 389 -23.58 8.27 -8.45
CA ALA A 389 -23.94 9.67 -8.69
C ALA A 389 -22.92 10.42 -9.55
N GLY A 390 -21.65 10.01 -9.50
CA GLY A 390 -20.63 10.52 -10.41
C GLY A 390 -20.87 10.10 -11.87
N ASN A 391 -20.42 10.93 -12.81
CA ASN A 391 -20.45 10.58 -14.22
C ASN A 391 -19.47 9.45 -14.54
N ILE A 392 -19.82 8.63 -15.53
CA ILE A 392 -18.96 7.54 -16.03
C ILE A 392 -18.48 7.90 -17.43
N THR A 393 -17.16 7.85 -17.68
CA THR A 393 -16.58 8.18 -19.00
C THR A 393 -15.47 7.20 -19.37
N GLY A 394 -15.41 6.78 -20.64
CA GLY A 394 -14.25 6.07 -21.21
C GLY A 394 -13.32 7.03 -21.96
N THR A 395 -12.00 6.88 -21.79
CA THR A 395 -11.03 7.84 -22.35
C THR A 395 -10.08 7.27 -23.41
N ILE A 396 -9.78 5.97 -23.40
CA ILE A 396 -8.82 5.36 -24.34
C ILE A 396 -9.25 3.94 -24.71
N GLY A 397 -9.36 3.65 -26.02
CA GLY A 397 -9.68 2.32 -26.55
C GLY A 397 -11.13 1.90 -26.26
N GLY A 398 -11.76 1.08 -27.11
CA GLY A 398 -13.11 0.57 -26.86
C GLY A 398 -13.25 -0.06 -25.45
N LYS A 399 -14.34 0.24 -24.75
CA LYS A 399 -14.59 -0.23 -23.37
C LYS A 399 -16.00 -0.79 -23.22
N TYR A 400 -16.12 -1.76 -22.34
CA TYR A 400 -17.35 -2.33 -21.81
C TYR A 400 -17.48 -1.95 -20.35
N LEU A 401 -18.51 -1.19 -20.02
CA LEU A 401 -18.97 -1.02 -18.65
C LEU A 401 -19.91 -2.18 -18.34
N ASN A 402 -19.44 -3.13 -17.52
CA ASN A 402 -20.27 -4.21 -17.00
C ASN A 402 -20.93 -3.74 -15.70
N LEU A 403 -22.24 -3.91 -15.64
CA LEU A 403 -23.09 -3.64 -14.51
C LEU A 403 -23.64 -4.98 -14.02
N GLN A 404 -23.31 -5.43 -12.81
CA GLN A 404 -23.61 -6.79 -12.37
C GLN A 404 -23.98 -6.91 -10.88
N GLY A 405 -24.16 -8.16 -10.44
CA GLY A 405 -24.48 -8.54 -9.06
C GLY A 405 -25.94 -8.92 -8.86
N GLU A 406 -26.26 -9.39 -7.65
CA GLU A 406 -27.61 -9.81 -7.25
C GLU A 406 -28.44 -8.68 -6.66
N GLY A 407 -27.78 -7.67 -6.10
CA GLY A 407 -28.38 -6.47 -5.52
C GLY A 407 -28.75 -5.42 -6.55
N ASP A 408 -29.53 -4.44 -6.10
CA ASP A 408 -29.98 -3.35 -6.95
C ASP A 408 -28.95 -2.21 -6.99
N ALA A 409 -28.94 -1.49 -8.11
CA ALA A 409 -28.09 -0.33 -8.30
C ALA A 409 -28.76 0.73 -9.18
N VAL A 410 -28.41 1.99 -8.97
CA VAL A 410 -28.91 3.13 -9.76
C VAL A 410 -27.74 4.00 -10.17
N VAL A 411 -27.64 4.30 -11.46
CA VAL A 411 -26.70 5.29 -12.00
C VAL A 411 -27.46 6.60 -12.18
N THR A 412 -27.35 7.50 -11.21
CA THR A 412 -27.96 8.84 -11.25
C THR A 412 -27.09 9.87 -11.96
N GLY A 413 -25.77 9.64 -11.97
CA GLY A 413 -24.86 10.30 -12.91
C GLY A 413 -25.16 9.88 -14.35
N SER A 414 -24.52 10.53 -15.31
CA SER A 414 -24.65 10.15 -16.73
C SER A 414 -23.52 9.23 -17.17
N ILE A 415 -23.84 8.24 -18.00
CA ILE A 415 -22.83 7.48 -18.75
C ILE A 415 -22.53 8.24 -20.04
N LEU A 416 -21.38 8.90 -20.11
CA LEU A 416 -21.04 9.83 -21.17
C LEU A 416 -20.42 9.14 -22.38
N ARG A 417 -20.50 9.81 -23.52
CA ARG A 417 -19.78 9.41 -24.75
C ARG A 417 -18.30 9.19 -24.45
N HIS A 418 -17.72 8.18 -25.09
CA HIS A 418 -16.28 7.99 -25.07
C HIS A 418 -15.56 9.26 -25.54
N SER A 419 -14.56 9.74 -24.78
CA SER A 419 -13.94 11.04 -25.05
C SER A 419 -13.10 11.03 -26.33
N ASP A 420 -12.56 9.87 -26.70
CA ASP A 420 -11.97 9.63 -28.02
C ASP A 420 -13.07 9.18 -29.01
N PRO A 421 -13.36 9.97 -30.06
CA PRO A 421 -14.42 9.66 -31.02
C PRO A 421 -14.15 8.42 -31.88
N ALA A 422 -12.92 7.91 -31.93
CA ALA A 422 -12.58 6.68 -32.64
C ALA A 422 -13.01 5.41 -31.88
N ASN A 423 -13.40 5.56 -30.61
CA ASN A 423 -13.67 4.46 -29.70
C ASN A 423 -15.12 4.51 -29.18
N LEU A 424 -15.60 3.35 -28.73
CA LEU A 424 -16.96 3.17 -28.24
C LEU A 424 -16.96 2.81 -26.76
N LEU A 425 -17.93 3.33 -26.02
CA LEU A 425 -18.26 2.86 -24.67
C LEU A 425 -19.56 2.06 -24.71
N HIS A 426 -19.47 0.76 -24.46
CA HIS A 426 -20.58 -0.19 -24.42
C HIS A 426 -21.09 -0.34 -22.98
N VAL A 427 -22.38 -0.61 -22.81
CA VAL A 427 -23.00 -0.91 -21.51
C VAL A 427 -23.53 -2.33 -21.52
N HIS A 428 -23.02 -3.17 -20.63
CA HIS A 428 -23.41 -4.57 -20.50
C HIS A 428 -24.02 -4.81 -19.12
N LYS A 429 -25.30 -5.17 -19.09
CA LYS A 429 -25.97 -5.61 -17.86
C LYS A 429 -25.87 -7.12 -17.72
N LEU A 430 -25.30 -7.58 -16.61
CA LEU A 430 -25.09 -8.98 -16.23
C LEU A 430 -25.67 -9.23 -14.82
N GLY A 431 -25.64 -10.47 -14.35
CA GLY A 431 -26.16 -10.84 -13.02
C GLY A 431 -27.68 -10.72 -12.90
N THR A 432 -28.22 -11.08 -11.75
CA THR A 432 -29.67 -11.23 -11.52
C THR A 432 -30.35 -9.96 -11.01
N GLY A 433 -29.61 -9.02 -10.42
CA GLY A 433 -30.16 -7.79 -9.83
C GLY A 433 -30.65 -6.77 -10.86
N THR A 434 -31.23 -5.66 -10.37
CA THR A 434 -31.68 -4.55 -11.22
C THR A 434 -30.65 -3.43 -11.25
N TRP A 435 -30.29 -2.98 -12.45
CA TRP A 435 -29.54 -1.74 -12.63
C TRP A 435 -30.41 -0.71 -13.35
N THR A 436 -30.60 0.45 -12.74
CA THR A 436 -31.39 1.55 -13.30
C THR A 436 -30.46 2.65 -13.81
N LEU A 437 -30.53 2.99 -15.09
CA LEU A 437 -29.91 4.20 -15.64
C LEU A 437 -30.89 5.36 -15.45
N ALA A 438 -30.61 6.23 -14.48
CA ALA A 438 -31.48 7.36 -14.13
C ALA A 438 -30.92 8.71 -14.61
N GLY A 439 -29.66 8.78 -15.03
CA GLY A 439 -29.05 9.98 -15.59
C GLY A 439 -29.80 10.47 -16.84
N ALA A 440 -30.12 11.77 -16.87
CA ALA A 440 -30.88 12.39 -17.96
C ALA A 440 -30.10 12.57 -19.28
N ALA A 441 -28.81 12.23 -19.30
CA ALA A 441 -27.93 12.46 -20.45
C ALA A 441 -26.94 11.30 -20.69
N ASN A 442 -27.43 10.05 -20.77
CA ASN A 442 -26.55 8.96 -21.19
C ASN A 442 -26.28 9.06 -22.70
N THR A 443 -25.02 9.34 -23.03
CA THR A 443 -24.54 9.63 -24.38
C THR A 443 -23.48 8.64 -24.85
N TYR A 444 -23.31 7.54 -24.12
CA TYR A 444 -22.45 6.45 -24.55
C TYR A 444 -22.87 5.96 -25.93
N ASN A 445 -21.86 5.70 -26.76
CA ASN A 445 -22.01 5.50 -28.20
C ASN A 445 -21.77 4.06 -28.66
N GLY A 446 -21.53 3.15 -27.72
CA GLY A 446 -21.49 1.72 -27.95
C GLY A 446 -22.85 1.07 -27.67
N ASN A 447 -22.91 -0.23 -27.93
CA ASN A 447 -24.12 -1.03 -27.78
C ASN A 447 -24.54 -1.15 -26.30
N THR A 448 -25.84 -1.29 -26.09
CA THR A 448 -26.46 -1.73 -24.84
C THR A 448 -26.78 -3.22 -24.96
N VAL A 449 -26.19 -4.05 -24.11
CA VAL A 449 -26.49 -5.48 -24.04
C VAL A 449 -27.08 -5.80 -22.68
N VAL A 450 -28.31 -6.30 -22.64
CA VAL A 450 -28.95 -6.78 -21.43
C VAL A 450 -28.80 -8.29 -21.40
N GLY A 451 -27.73 -8.76 -20.78
CA GLY A 451 -27.33 -10.17 -20.73
C GLY A 451 -27.95 -10.98 -19.59
N GLY A 452 -28.51 -10.33 -18.57
CA GLY A 452 -29.21 -10.98 -17.46
C GLY A 452 -29.83 -9.99 -16.47
N GLY A 453 -30.82 -10.45 -15.70
CA GLY A 453 -31.56 -9.60 -14.75
C GLY A 453 -32.26 -8.45 -15.45
N THR A 454 -32.37 -7.29 -14.79
CA THR A 454 -33.10 -6.13 -15.32
C THR A 454 -32.18 -4.93 -15.56
N LEU A 455 -32.16 -4.39 -16.78
CA LEU A 455 -31.69 -3.02 -17.04
C LEU A 455 -32.91 -2.11 -17.13
N ALA A 456 -33.07 -1.18 -16.20
CA ALA A 456 -34.18 -0.23 -16.18
C ALA A 456 -33.73 1.16 -16.64
N LEU A 457 -34.63 1.93 -17.25
CA LEU A 457 -34.46 3.36 -17.53
C LEU A 457 -35.31 4.18 -16.57
N GLY A 458 -34.70 5.21 -15.97
CA GLY A 458 -35.39 6.19 -15.14
C GLY A 458 -36.28 7.14 -15.95
N ALA A 459 -37.04 7.98 -15.24
CA ALA A 459 -38.09 8.82 -15.83
C ALA A 459 -37.60 9.77 -16.94
N ASP A 460 -36.39 10.30 -16.81
CA ASP A 460 -35.78 11.23 -17.76
C ASP A 460 -34.62 10.59 -18.53
N ALA A 461 -34.40 9.28 -18.37
CA ALA A 461 -33.24 8.62 -18.93
C ALA A 461 -33.35 8.49 -20.46
N VAL A 462 -32.26 8.83 -21.14
CA VAL A 462 -32.10 8.68 -22.58
C VAL A 462 -30.88 7.81 -22.87
N ILE A 463 -30.96 7.01 -23.93
CA ILE A 463 -29.86 6.17 -24.46
C ILE A 463 -29.79 6.23 -25.99
N SER A 464 -30.18 7.35 -26.59
CA SER A 464 -30.38 7.51 -28.06
C SER A 464 -29.14 7.20 -28.90
N ASP A 465 -27.96 7.37 -28.31
CA ASP A 465 -26.67 7.21 -28.98
C ASP A 465 -26.20 5.75 -29.01
N SER A 466 -26.87 4.84 -28.28
CA SER A 466 -26.65 3.40 -28.34
C SER A 466 -27.27 2.84 -29.63
N PRO A 467 -26.47 2.37 -30.62
CA PRO A 467 -27.00 1.97 -31.92
C PRO A 467 -27.73 0.62 -31.87
N LEU A 468 -27.32 -0.26 -30.96
CA LEU A 468 -27.93 -1.56 -30.74
C LEU A 468 -28.33 -1.72 -29.27
N ILE A 469 -29.57 -2.16 -29.05
CA ILE A 469 -30.09 -2.62 -27.77
C ILE A 469 -30.44 -4.10 -27.95
N ASP A 470 -29.65 -4.96 -27.33
CA ASP A 470 -29.74 -6.42 -27.47
C ASP A 470 -30.15 -7.03 -26.12
N VAL A 471 -31.39 -7.50 -26.04
CA VAL A 471 -31.98 -8.07 -24.81
C VAL A 471 -31.94 -9.59 -24.92
N LYS A 472 -31.05 -10.21 -24.14
CA LYS A 472 -30.85 -11.66 -24.14
C LYS A 472 -32.01 -12.39 -23.48
N THR A 473 -32.12 -13.67 -23.77
CA THR A 473 -33.06 -14.59 -23.14
C THR A 473 -33.00 -14.47 -21.62
N ASP A 474 -34.16 -14.50 -20.97
CA ASP A 474 -34.33 -14.35 -19.51
C ASP A 474 -33.86 -13.01 -18.92
N ALA A 475 -33.49 -12.04 -19.76
CA ALA A 475 -33.17 -10.69 -19.35
C ALA A 475 -34.33 -9.72 -19.64
N THR A 476 -34.42 -8.66 -18.84
CA THR A 476 -35.48 -7.65 -18.93
C THR A 476 -34.89 -6.28 -19.20
N PHE A 477 -35.41 -5.59 -20.22
CA PHE A 477 -35.19 -4.16 -20.42
C PHE A 477 -36.46 -3.41 -20.02
N ASP A 478 -36.42 -2.73 -18.87
CA ASP A 478 -37.57 -2.03 -18.30
C ASP A 478 -37.52 -0.53 -18.61
N VAL A 479 -38.48 -0.09 -19.41
CA VAL A 479 -38.67 1.31 -19.80
C VAL A 479 -39.98 1.90 -19.28
N SER A 480 -40.66 1.18 -18.39
CA SER A 480 -41.99 1.56 -17.88
C SER A 480 -41.99 2.89 -17.12
N ALA A 481 -40.86 3.27 -16.53
CA ALA A 481 -40.72 4.52 -15.81
C ALA A 481 -40.47 5.73 -16.73
N VAL A 482 -40.08 5.55 -18.00
CA VAL A 482 -39.73 6.65 -18.91
C VAL A 482 -40.93 7.55 -19.18
N THR A 483 -40.80 8.84 -18.86
CA THR A 483 -41.88 9.81 -19.02
C THR A 483 -42.27 9.95 -20.49
N GLY A 484 -43.53 9.68 -20.81
CA GLY A 484 -44.01 9.72 -22.20
C GLY A 484 -43.71 8.46 -23.02
N GLY A 485 -43.06 7.45 -22.43
CA GLY A 485 -42.65 6.22 -23.10
C GLY A 485 -41.27 6.30 -23.75
N PHE A 486 -40.61 5.16 -23.86
CA PHE A 486 -39.29 5.08 -24.49
C PHE A 486 -39.40 5.18 -26.01
N THR A 487 -38.74 6.17 -26.60
CA THR A 487 -38.65 6.29 -28.05
C THR A 487 -37.42 5.56 -28.56
N LEU A 488 -37.64 4.49 -29.32
CA LEU A 488 -36.58 3.83 -30.07
C LEU A 488 -36.22 4.71 -31.27
N ALA A 489 -35.09 5.42 -31.20
CA ALA A 489 -34.72 6.40 -32.21
C ALA A 489 -34.40 5.77 -33.57
N GLY A 490 -34.51 6.54 -34.66
CA GLY A 490 -34.33 6.05 -36.05
C GLY A 490 -32.98 5.38 -36.35
N THR A 491 -31.96 5.69 -35.54
CA THR A 491 -30.61 5.11 -35.61
C THR A 491 -30.42 3.87 -34.75
N GLN A 492 -31.44 3.47 -33.99
CA GLN A 492 -31.36 2.37 -33.04
C GLN A 492 -32.03 1.11 -33.58
N THR A 493 -31.44 -0.03 -33.23
CA THR A 493 -32.04 -1.34 -33.36
C THR A 493 -32.30 -1.92 -31.98
N LEU A 494 -33.52 -2.37 -31.71
CA LEU A 494 -33.87 -3.17 -30.55
C LEU A 494 -34.08 -4.62 -30.99
N MET A 495 -33.36 -5.57 -30.41
CA MET A 495 -33.42 -6.99 -30.80
C MET A 495 -33.22 -7.92 -29.61
N GLY A 496 -33.26 -9.23 -29.89
CA GLY A 496 -33.03 -10.31 -28.94
C GLY A 496 -34.33 -10.99 -28.53
N ASN A 497 -34.23 -11.91 -27.57
CA ASN A 497 -35.30 -12.84 -27.19
C ASN A 497 -35.72 -12.66 -25.71
N GLY A 498 -35.33 -11.54 -25.09
CA GLY A 498 -35.75 -11.19 -23.74
C GLY A 498 -37.11 -10.49 -23.68
N THR A 499 -37.35 -9.81 -22.56
CA THR A 499 -38.59 -9.08 -22.30
C THR A 499 -38.35 -7.58 -22.29
N VAL A 500 -39.25 -6.81 -22.89
CA VAL A 500 -39.29 -5.35 -22.73
C VAL A 500 -40.53 -4.93 -21.97
N VAL A 501 -40.34 -4.27 -20.83
CA VAL A 501 -41.44 -3.81 -19.99
C VAL A 501 -41.65 -2.32 -20.21
N GLY A 502 -42.88 -1.91 -20.55
CA GLY A 502 -43.25 -0.50 -20.72
C GLY A 502 -43.56 -0.11 -22.16
N ASN A 503 -43.87 1.17 -22.35
CA ASN A 503 -44.30 1.69 -23.65
C ASN A 503 -43.10 2.02 -24.54
N VAL A 504 -43.04 1.42 -25.73
CA VAL A 504 -42.02 1.73 -26.75
C VAL A 504 -42.65 2.42 -27.95
N ALA A 505 -42.23 3.64 -28.25
CA ALA A 505 -42.55 4.36 -29.47
C ALA A 505 -41.50 4.04 -30.55
N LEU A 506 -41.95 3.51 -31.68
CA LEU A 506 -41.09 3.01 -32.74
C LEU A 506 -40.77 4.08 -33.79
N ALA A 507 -39.53 4.58 -33.80
CA ALA A 507 -38.96 5.30 -34.93
C ALA A 507 -37.76 4.56 -35.57
N GLY A 508 -37.13 3.65 -34.84
CA GLY A 508 -36.02 2.78 -35.26
C GLY A 508 -36.44 1.42 -35.77
N THR A 509 -35.51 0.46 -35.66
CA THR A 509 -35.66 -0.90 -36.19
C THR A 509 -35.90 -1.91 -35.07
N LEU A 510 -36.90 -2.79 -35.23
CA LEU A 510 -36.98 -4.03 -34.44
C LEU A 510 -36.24 -5.14 -35.19
N GLY A 511 -35.20 -5.69 -34.58
CA GLY A 511 -34.46 -6.82 -35.10
C GLY A 511 -35.13 -8.15 -34.73
N VAL A 512 -35.11 -9.10 -35.65
CA VAL A 512 -35.47 -10.50 -35.40
C VAL A 512 -34.20 -11.31 -35.22
N GLN A 513 -34.16 -12.21 -34.24
CA GLN A 513 -33.07 -13.16 -34.07
C GLN A 513 -33.60 -14.57 -34.36
N PHE A 514 -32.93 -15.27 -35.28
CA PHE A 514 -33.22 -16.67 -35.53
C PHE A 514 -32.50 -17.49 -34.46
N ASP A 515 -33.25 -18.31 -33.73
CA ASP A 515 -32.66 -19.33 -32.88
C ASP A 515 -31.96 -20.36 -33.77
N SER A 516 -30.72 -20.73 -33.45
CA SER A 516 -30.00 -21.77 -34.18
C SER A 516 -30.55 -23.16 -33.92
N ASP A 517 -31.30 -23.34 -32.82
CA ASP A 517 -31.74 -24.64 -32.31
C ASP A 517 -33.26 -24.86 -32.42
N ALA A 518 -34.03 -23.85 -32.82
CA ALA A 518 -35.48 -23.95 -33.01
C ALA A 518 -35.91 -23.54 -34.43
N ASP A 519 -36.80 -24.33 -35.05
CA ASP A 519 -37.53 -24.00 -36.29
C ASP A 519 -38.53 -22.82 -36.10
N THR A 520 -38.32 -21.98 -35.09
CA THR A 520 -39.20 -20.88 -34.69
C THR A 520 -38.47 -19.54 -34.65
N ILE A 521 -39.19 -18.48 -35.04
CA ILE A 521 -38.73 -17.10 -34.86
C ILE A 521 -39.11 -16.72 -33.42
N ASP A 522 -38.12 -16.59 -32.54
CA ASP A 522 -38.32 -15.97 -31.23
C ASP A 522 -38.32 -14.45 -31.41
N LEU A 523 -39.36 -13.82 -30.88
CA LEU A 523 -39.54 -12.37 -30.88
C LEU A 523 -39.44 -11.87 -29.45
N LEU A 524 -38.93 -10.65 -29.31
CA LEU A 524 -39.00 -9.87 -28.09
C LEU A 524 -40.43 -9.85 -27.55
N THR A 525 -40.60 -10.15 -26.26
CA THR A 525 -41.93 -10.21 -25.61
C THR A 525 -42.35 -8.88 -25.00
#